data_AF-A0A941X5F6-F1
#
_entry.id   AF-A0A941X5F6-F1
#
_cell.length_a   1.000
_cell.length_b   1.000
_cell.length_c   1.000
_cell.angle_alpha   90.00
_cell.angle_beta   90.00
_cell.angle_gamma   90.00
#
_symmetry.space_group_name_H-M   'P 1'
#
loop_
_entity.id
_entity.type
_entity.pdbx_description
1 polymer ?
#
loop_
_entity_poly.entity_id
_entity_poly.type
_entity_poly.pdbx_seq_one_letter_code
_entity_poly.pdbx_strand_id
1 'polypeptide(L)' 'MSLKEQLIYVRTKLQLTQAELSEQTGIALITIARWETIDLKPHVKTYGKFLAFCEKKGIKF' A
#
# COMPACT_ATOMS: atom_id res chain seq x y z
N MET A 1 -11.86 3.40 5.69
CA MET A 1 -11.47 2.57 4.53
C MET A 1 -10.76 1.33 5.02
N SER A 2 -11.01 0.19 4.39
CA SER A 2 -10.21 -1.03 4.57
C SER A 2 -8.81 -0.84 3.99
N LEU A 3 -7.86 -1.69 4.38
CA LEU A 3 -6.50 -1.69 3.81
C LEU A 3 -6.52 -1.80 2.28
N LYS A 4 -7.35 -2.69 1.76
CA LYS A 4 -7.53 -2.91 0.33
C LYS A 4 -7.98 -1.63 -0.38
N GLU A 5 -9.00 -0.96 0.17
CA GLU A 5 -9.49 0.31 -0.38
C GLU A 5 -8.41 1.40 -0.36
N GLN A 6 -7.67 1.52 0.75
CA GLN A 6 -6.60 2.52 0.88
C GLN A 6 -5.52 2.29 -0.19
N LEU A 7 -5.12 1.03 -0.36
CA LEU A 7 -4.07 0.66 -1.28
C LEU A 7 -4.46 0.88 -2.74
N ILE A 8 -5.68 0.47 -3.13
CA ILE A 8 -6.22 0.73 -4.48
C ILE A 8 -6.30 2.24 -4.72
N TYR A 9 -6.81 3.01 -3.76
CA TYR A 9 -6.88 4.46 -3.87
C TYR A 9 -5.50 5.09 -4.12
N VAL A 10 -4.50 4.72 -3.32
CA VAL A 10 -3.14 5.27 -3.44
C VAL A 10 -2.56 4.98 -4.82
N ARG A 11 -2.68 3.74 -5.29
CA ARG A 11 -2.18 3.35 -6.60
C ARG A 11 -2.86 4.09 -7.73
N THR A 12 -4.19 4.18 -7.71
CA THR A 12 -4.94 4.86 -8.76
C THR A 12 -4.62 6.35 -8.76
N LYS A 13 -4.52 6.98 -7.59
CA LYS A 13 -4.18 8.40 -7.44
C LYS A 13 -2.76 8.73 -7.92
N LEU A 14 -1.81 7.82 -7.68
CA LEU A 14 -0.41 8.00 -8.04
C LEU A 14 -0.03 7.31 -9.37
N GLN A 15 -1.00 6.69 -10.05
CA GLN A 15 -0.83 5.90 -11.28
C GLN A 15 0.28 4.83 -11.18
N LEU A 16 0.30 4.09 -10.06
CA LEU A 16 1.31 3.06 -9.79
C LEU A 16 0.79 1.65 -10.05
N THR A 17 1.66 0.81 -10.61
CA THR A 17 1.52 -0.65 -10.64
C THR A 17 1.85 -1.27 -9.27
N GLN A 18 1.60 -2.59 -9.11
CA GLN A 18 1.95 -3.30 -7.87
C GLN A 18 3.47 -3.32 -7.65
N ALA A 19 4.22 -3.45 -8.76
CA ALA A 19 5.68 -3.46 -8.76
C ALA A 19 6.26 -2.10 -8.36
N GLU A 20 5.75 -1.01 -8.90
CA GLU A 20 6.25 0.33 -8.55
C GLU A 20 5.92 0.70 -7.10
N LEU A 21 4.73 0.32 -6.61
CA LEU A 21 4.40 0.51 -5.19
C LEU A 21 5.33 -0.33 -4.30
N SER A 22 5.64 -1.56 -4.70
CA SER A 22 6.58 -2.44 -4.02
C SER A 22 7.97 -1.80 -3.91
N GLU A 23 8.47 -1.24 -5.01
CA GLU A 23 9.77 -0.57 -5.07
C GLU A 23 9.80 0.68 -4.17
N GLN A 24 8.78 1.54 -4.26
CA GLN A 24 8.74 2.79 -3.50
C GLN A 24 8.53 2.58 -1.99
N THR A 25 7.80 1.54 -1.59
CA THR A 25 7.53 1.24 -0.17
C THR A 25 8.56 0.29 0.44
N GLY A 26 9.29 -0.45 -0.38
CA GLY A 26 10.14 -1.56 0.05
C GLY A 26 9.34 -2.70 0.71
N ILE A 27 8.05 -2.83 0.38
CA ILE A 27 7.18 -3.95 0.77
C ILE A 27 7.24 -4.96 -0.37
N ALA A 28 7.34 -6.26 -0.06
CA ALA A 28 7.40 -7.28 -1.10
C ALA A 28 6.15 -7.26 -2.00
N LEU A 29 6.35 -7.40 -3.32
CA LEU A 29 5.28 -7.43 -4.31
C LEU A 29 4.15 -8.40 -3.95
N ILE A 30 4.49 -9.61 -3.49
CA ILE A 30 3.51 -10.62 -3.07
C ILE A 30 2.65 -10.16 -1.89
N THR A 31 3.19 -9.32 -1.00
CA THR A 31 2.45 -8.76 0.14
C THR A 31 1.44 -7.73 -0.34
N ILE A 32 1.84 -6.84 -1.25
CA ILE A 32 0.96 -5.85 -1.89
C ILE A 32 -0.17 -6.55 -2.65
N ALA A 33 0.17 -7.53 -3.49
CA ALA A 33 -0.82 -8.31 -4.23
C ALA A 33 -1.83 -8.99 -3.28
N ARG A 34 -1.34 -9.56 -2.16
CA ARG A 34 -2.18 -10.19 -1.14
C ARG A 34 -3.11 -9.20 -0.45
N TRP A 35 -2.66 -7.99 -0.15
CA TRP A 35 -3.49 -6.92 0.42
C TRP A 35 -4.61 -6.46 -0.52
N GLU A 36 -4.41 -6.53 -1.84
CA GLU A 36 -5.45 -6.21 -2.83
C GLU A 36 -6.46 -7.34 -3.02
N THR A 37 -6.05 -8.58 -2.79
CA THR A 37 -6.89 -9.77 -3.07
C THR A 37 -7.65 -10.28 -1.85
N ILE A 38 -7.03 -10.27 -0.68
CA ILE A 38 -7.57 -10.89 0.54
C ILE A 38 -7.78 -9.82 1.61
N ASP A 39 -8.92 -9.90 2.30
CA ASP A 39 -9.19 -9.05 3.45
C ASP A 39 -8.42 -9.57 4.67
N LEU A 40 -7.23 -9.01 4.91
CA LEU A 40 -6.35 -9.40 6.00
C LEU A 40 -5.74 -8.19 6.71
N LYS A 41 -5.39 -8.38 7.99
CA LYS A 41 -4.67 -7.36 8.75
C LYS A 41 -3.18 -7.38 8.40
N PRO A 42 -2.60 -6.23 8.01
CA PRO A 42 -1.20 -6.16 7.65
C PRO A 42 -0.33 -6.27 8.91
N HIS A 43 0.91 -6.75 8.74
CA HIS A 43 1.88 -6.70 9.84
C HIS A 43 2.24 -5.24 10.13
N VAL A 44 2.42 -4.88 11.41
CA VAL A 44 2.66 -3.49 11.85
C VAL A 44 3.82 -2.84 11.08
N LYS A 45 4.91 -3.58 10.85
CA LYS A 45 6.09 -3.10 10.11
C LYS A 45 5.79 -2.75 8.64
N THR A 46 5.05 -3.59 7.92
CA THR A 46 4.73 -3.32 6.50
C THR A 46 3.65 -2.25 6.39
N TYR A 47 2.69 -2.23 7.30
CA TYR A 47 1.70 -1.17 7.36
C TYR A 47 2.33 0.20 7.66
N GLY A 48 3.29 0.27 8.58
CA GLY A 48 4.04 1.49 8.86
C GLY A 48 4.81 2.02 7.65
N LYS A 49 5.42 1.13 6.85
CA LYS A 49 6.05 1.51 5.57
C LYS A 49 5.04 2.12 4.59
N PHE A 50 3.87 1.50 4.46
CA PHE A 50 2.81 2.00 3.60
C PHE A 50 2.28 3.37 4.06
N LEU A 51 2.03 3.55 5.36
CA LEU A 51 1.59 4.83 5.92
C LEU A 51 2.63 5.94 5.73
N ALA A 52 3.90 5.66 6.02
CA ALA A 52 4.98 6.62 5.81
C ALA A 52 5.12 7.02 4.32
N PHE A 53 4.88 6.07 3.41
CA PHE A 53 4.82 6.36 1.98
C PHE A 53 3.64 7.29 1.63
N CYS A 54 2.45 7.00 2.16
CA CYS A 54 1.27 7.83 1.96
C CYS A 54 1.47 9.26 2.48
N GLU A 55 2.02 9.40 3.68
CA GLU A 55 2.29 10.69 4.30
C GLU A 55 3.27 11.53 3.47
N LYS A 56 4.35 10.92 2.97
CA LYS A 56 5.30 11.58 2.05
C LYS A 56 4.67 12.06 0.75
N LYS A 57 3.57 11.45 0.31
CA LYS A 57 2.80 11.85 -0.89
C LYS A 57 1.61 12.76 -0.55
N GLY A 58 1.49 13.22 0.70
CA GLY A 58 0.40 14.07 1.16
C GLY A 58 -0.95 13.36 1.28
N ILE A 59 -0.95 12.02 1.40
CA ILE A 59 -2.15 11.20 1.56
C ILE A 59 -2.25 10.78 3.03
N LYS A 60 -3.35 11.12 3.70
CA LYS A 60 -3.65 10.75 5.10
C LYS A 60 -4.86 9.83 5.16
N PHE A 61 -4.79 8.81 6.01
CA PHE A 61 -5.81 7.78 6.22
C PHE A 61 -6.12 7.57 7.69
#